data_AF-X1I9P0-F1
#
_entry.id   AF-X1I9P0-F1
#
_cell.length_a   1.000
_cell.length_b   1.000
_cell.length_c   1.000
_cell.angle_alpha   90.00
_cell.angle_beta   90.00
_cell.angle_gamma   90.00
#
_symmetry.space_group_name_H-M   'P 1'
#
loop_
_entity.id
_entity.type
_entity.pdbx_description
1 polymer ?
#
loop_
_entity_poly.entity_id
_entity_poly.type
_entity_poly.pdbx_seq_one_letter_code
_entity_poly.pdbx_strand_id
1 'polypeptide(L)' 'MQKKSVDEAVTSLHDLSAVDLIAGYRARQFSPSEVLEDLLTHVAAWEPHLKALYAF' A
#
# COMPACT_ATOMS: atom_id res chain seq x y z
N MET A 1 14.00 -4.92 17.40
CA MET A 1 13.80 -3.47 17.64
C MET A 1 12.87 -2.93 16.57
N GLN A 2 11.64 -2.59 16.98
CA GLN A 2 10.69 -1.82 16.17
C GLN A 2 11.29 -0.43 15.93
N LYS A 3 11.45 -0.02 14.68
CA LYS A 3 11.68 1.38 14.31
C LYS A 3 10.53 1.79 13.39
N LYS A 4 9.35 1.98 13.98
CA LYS A 4 8.34 2.84 13.36
C LYS A 4 8.84 4.26 13.57
N SER A 5 9.48 4.82 12.55
CA SER A 5 9.76 6.25 12.55
C SER A 5 8.42 6.97 12.61
N VAL A 6 8.26 7.74 13.68
CA VAL A 6 7.18 8.67 13.89
C VAL A 6 7.34 9.78 12.85
N ASP A 7 6.69 9.62 11.71
CA ASP A 7 6.23 10.73 10.88
C ASP A 7 4.72 10.54 10.82
N GLU A 8 3.98 11.53 11.33
CA GLU A 8 2.52 11.54 11.42
C GLU A 8 1.94 11.86 10.02
N ALA A 9 2.37 11.06 9.04
CA ALA A 9 1.97 11.10 7.65
C ALA A 9 0.87 10.07 7.43
N VAL A 10 -0.13 10.42 6.63
CA VAL A 10 -1.19 9.53 6.17
C VAL A 10 -0.59 8.16 5.83
N THR A 11 -0.97 7.11 6.58
CA THR A 11 -0.52 5.75 6.29
C THR A 11 -0.91 5.43 4.85
N SER A 12 0.08 5.15 4.00
CA SER A 12 -0.17 4.81 2.59
C SER A 12 -1.08 3.59 2.49
N LEU A 13 -1.92 3.53 1.46
CA LEU A 13 -2.94 2.49 1.36
C LEU A 13 -2.31 1.09 1.21
N HIS A 14 -1.17 0.99 0.52
CA HIS A 14 -0.41 -0.26 0.39
C HIS A 14 0.24 -0.76 1.70
N ASP A 15 0.31 0.07 2.75
CA ASP A 15 0.85 -0.31 4.07
C ASP A 15 -0.23 -0.84 5.03
N LEU A 16 -1.51 -0.73 4.66
CA LEU A 16 -2.62 -1.24 5.47
C LEU A 16 -2.62 -2.76 5.51
N SER A 17 -2.98 -3.33 6.67
CA SER A 17 -3.19 -4.77 6.77
C SER A 17 -4.41 -5.20 5.94
N ALA A 18 -4.48 -6.47 5.56
CA ALA A 18 -5.64 -7.00 4.84
C ALA A 18 -6.97 -6.79 5.61
N VAL A 19 -6.92 -6.84 6.95
CA VAL A 19 -8.09 -6.60 7.81
C VAL A 19 -8.52 -5.13 7.76
N ASP A 20 -7.56 -4.21 7.79
CA ASP A 20 -7.82 -2.77 7.72
C ASP A 20 -8.35 -2.36 6.34
N LEU A 21 -7.83 -2.95 5.26
CA LEU A 21 -8.38 -2.75 3.91
C LEU A 21 -9.85 -3.17 3.83
N ILE A 22 -10.20 -4.35 4.35
CA ILE A 22 -11.59 -4.83 4.37
C ILE A 22 -12.49 -3.89 5.19
N ALA A 23 -12.01 -3.42 6.34
CA ALA A 23 -12.74 -2.47 7.17
C ALA A 23 -12.97 -1.14 6.43
N GLY A 24 -11.94 -0.61 5.77
CA GLY A 24 -12.01 0.63 4.98
C GLY A 24 -12.97 0.53 3.79
N TYR A 25 -12.96 -0.58 3.04
CA TYR A 25 -13.90 -0.83 1.95
C TYR A 25 -15.36 -0.89 2.44
N ARG A 26 -15.61 -1.59 3.56
CA ARG A 26 -16.95 -1.65 4.18
C ARG A 26 -17.43 -0.28 4.63
N ALA A 27 -16.52 0.52 5.19
CA ALA A 27 -16.79 1.89 5.60
C ALA A 27 -16.81 2.91 4.44
N ARG A 28 -16.51 2.46 3.20
CA ARG A 28 -16.41 3.30 1.98
C ARG A 28 -15.44 4.48 2.14
N GLN A 29 -14.36 4.28 2.88
CA GLN A 29 -13.34 5.31 3.10
C GLN A 29 -12.44 5.52 1.89
N PHE A 30 -12.26 4.47 1.10
CA PHE A 30 -11.53 4.42 -0.16
C PHE A 30 -12.06 3.24 -0.97
N SER A 31 -11.76 3.21 -2.27
CA SER A 31 -12.16 2.17 -3.21
C SER A 31 -11.01 1.20 -3.52
N PRO A 32 -11.31 -0.03 -3.99
CA PRO A 32 -10.28 -0.95 -4.44
C PRO A 32 -9.40 -0.39 -5.58
N SER A 33 -9.96 0.46 -6.44
CA SER A 33 -9.21 1.11 -7.52
C SER A 33 -8.18 2.11 -6.99
N GLU A 34 -8.55 2.92 -5.99
CA GLU A 34 -7.60 3.85 -5.34
C GLU A 34 -6.44 3.11 -4.67
N VAL A 35 -6.73 1.98 -4.01
CA VAL A 35 -5.69 1.13 -3.42
C VAL A 35 -4.78 0.55 -4.52
N LEU A 36 -5.34 0.11 -5.65
CA LEU A 36 -4.57 -0.43 -6.77
C LEU A 36 -3.62 0.62 -7.38
N GLU A 37 -4.09 1.85 -7.58
CA GLU A 37 -3.26 2.95 -8.11
C GLU A 37 -2.06 3.27 -7.20
N ASP A 38 -2.30 3.32 -5.88
CA ASP A 38 -1.25 3.53 -4.88
C ASP A 38 -0.26 2.35 -4.88
N LEU A 39 -0.75 1.11 -4.97
CA LEU A 39 0.08 -0.10 -5.03
C LEU A 39 0.96 -0.14 -6.29
N LEU A 40 0.40 0.19 -7.46
CA LEU A 40 1.15 0.22 -8.73
C LEU A 40 2.29 1.24 -8.68
N THR A 41 2.05 2.40 -8.07
CA THR A 41 3.07 3.44 -7.88
C THR A 41 4.21 2.92 -6.99
N HIS A 42 3.87 2.25 -5.89
CA HIS A 42 4.87 1.63 -5.01
C HIS A 42 5.68 0.56 -5.74
N VAL A 43 5.00 -0.39 -6.41
CA VAL A 43 5.66 -1.46 -7.15
C VAL A 43 6.61 -0.90 -8.22
N ALA A 44 6.21 0.13 -8.98
CA ALA A 44 7.06 0.74 -9.99
C ALA A 44 8.36 1.34 -9.45
N ALA A 45 8.36 1.86 -8.22
CA ALA A 45 9.57 2.37 -7.58
C ALA A 45 10.55 1.25 -7.18
N TRP A 46 10.02 0.09 -6.77
CA TRP A 46 10.82 -0.98 -6.17
C TRP A 46 11.19 -2.10 -7.15
N GLU A 47 10.36 -2.37 -8.14
CA GLU A 47 10.55 -3.50 -9.05
C GLU A 47 11.92 -3.51 -9.77
N PRO A 48 12.49 -2.37 -10.22
CA PRO A 48 13.83 -2.36 -10.82
C PRO A 48 14.93 -2.93 -9.90
N HIS A 49 14.72 -2.87 -8.59
CA HIS A 49 15.65 -3.30 -7.56
C HIS A 49 15.38 -4.73 -7.09
N LEU A 50 14.11 -5.10 -6.95
CA LEU A 50 13.70 -6.39 -6.37
C LEU A 50 13.63 -7.50 -7.42
N LYS A 51 13.27 -7.18 -8.67
CA LYS A 51 13.01 -8.16 -9.75
C LYS A 51 12.07 -9.28 -9.27
N ALA A 52 11.02 -8.90 -8.55
CA ALA A 52 10.09 -9.83 -7.91
C ALA A 52 8.94 -10.22 -8.84
N LEU A 53 8.64 -9.37 -9.83
CA LEU A 53 7.58 -9.58 -10.79
C LEU A 53 8.14 -10.02 -12.13
N TYR A 54 7.44 -10.96 -12.76
CA TYR A 54 7.89 -11.56 -14.01
C TYR A 54 7.75 -10.63 -15.24
N ALA A 55 6.80 -9.69 -15.20
CA ALA A 55 6.41 -8.89 -16.37
C ALA A 55 5.98 -7.45 -16.03
N PHE A 56 6.54 -6.88 -14.97
CA PHE A 56 6.25 -5.51 -14.55
C PHE A 56 7.28 -4.53 -15.10
#